data_AF-G9WPB9-F1
#
_entry.id   AF-G9WPB9-F1
#
_cell.length_a   1.000
_cell.length_b   1.000
_cell.length_c   1.000
_cell.angle_alpha   90.00
_cell.angle_beta   90.00
_cell.angle_gamma   90.00
#
_symmetry.space_group_name_H-M   'P 1'
#
loop_
_entity.id
_entity.type
_entity.pdbx_description
1 polymer ?
#
loop_
_entity_poly.entity_id
_entity_poly.type
_entity_poly.pdbx_seq_one_letter_code
_entity_poly.pdbx_strand_id
1 'polypeptide(L)'
;MASTLVQFRTEDTEKLKSIQILEKLGLSLPAYLRMCMSRLNQENGIPFSMTLDKKYSPGIYALEKASKIAEEYGISDMSLDEINAEIAEARK
;
A
#
# COMPACT_ATOMS: atom_id res chain seq x y z
N MET A 1 -30.77 9.53 -8.67
CA MET A 1 -30.03 8.71 -7.68
C MET A 1 -30.77 8.80 -6.36
N ALA A 2 -31.12 7.68 -5.74
CA ALA A 2 -31.75 7.68 -4.43
C ALA A 2 -30.69 8.06 -3.37
N SER A 3 -30.97 9.09 -2.57
CA SER A 3 -30.14 9.46 -1.43
C SER A 3 -30.64 8.73 -0.19
N THR A 4 -29.76 8.01 0.49
CA THR A 4 -30.07 7.32 1.76
C THR A 4 -29.31 7.98 2.90
N LEU A 5 -29.99 8.15 4.04
CA LEU A 5 -29.37 8.63 5.27
C LEU A 5 -28.58 7.51 5.96
N VAL A 6 -27.34 7.78 6.36
CA VAL A 6 -26.52 6.89 7.18
C VAL A 6 -26.20 7.60 8.49
N GLN A 7 -26.49 6.95 9.62
CA GLN A 7 -26.22 7.46 10.96
C GLN A 7 -25.12 6.64 11.64
N PHE A 8 -24.17 7.32 12.28
CA PHE A 8 -23.06 6.70 13.01
C PHE A 8 -23.10 7.13 14.48
N ARG A 9 -22.86 6.18 15.38
CA ARG A 9 -22.58 6.45 16.80
C ARG A 9 -21.07 6.50 16.99
N THR A 10 -20.59 7.53 17.68
CA THR A 10 -19.18 7.74 18.01
C THR A 10 -19.10 8.64 19.25
N GLU A 11 -17.93 8.69 19.88
CA GLU A 11 -17.68 9.63 20.96
C GLU A 11 -17.52 11.07 20.42
N ASP A 12 -18.01 12.06 21.15
CA ASP A 12 -17.92 13.46 20.72
C ASP A 12 -16.46 13.93 20.57
N THR A 13 -15.57 13.44 21.42
CA THR A 13 -14.13 13.77 21.39
C THR A 13 -13.46 13.25 20.12
N GLU A 14 -13.73 11.99 19.74
CA GLU A 14 -13.22 11.37 18.50
C GLU A 14 -13.76 12.06 17.26
N LYS A 15 -15.05 12.40 17.26
CA LYS A 15 -15.70 13.14 16.18
C LYS A 15 -15.05 14.50 15.97
N LEU A 16 -14.86 15.27 17.03
CA LEU A 16 -14.23 16.60 16.95
C LEU A 16 -12.80 16.51 16.44
N LYS A 17 -12.00 15.56 16.96
CA LYS A 17 -10.64 15.33 16.49
C LYS A 17 -10.59 14.99 15.00
N SER A 18 -11.51 14.14 14.53
CA SER A 18 -11.61 13.77 13.12
C SER A 18 -11.97 14.96 12.24
N ILE A 19 -12.93 15.80 12.66
CA ILE A 19 -13.31 17.02 11.93
C ILE A 19 -12.10 17.96 11.81
N GLN A 20 -11.36 18.20 12.89
CA GLN A 20 -10.17 19.06 12.85
C GLN A 20 -9.08 18.58 11.90
N ILE A 21 -8.86 17.26 11.80
CA ILE A 21 -7.91 16.68 10.84
C ILE A 21 -8.40 16.92 9.42
N LEU A 22 -9.69 16.68 9.15
CA LEU A 22 -10.26 16.82 7.82
C LEU A 22 -10.34 18.27 7.36
N GLU A 23 -10.62 19.22 8.25
CA GLU A 23 -10.60 20.66 7.95
C GLU A 23 -9.22 21.12 7.48
N LYS A 24 -8.15 20.65 8.12
CA LYS A 24 -6.77 20.92 7.66
C LYS A 24 -6.47 20.37 6.27
N LEU A 25 -7.18 19.31 5.87
CA LEU A 25 -7.09 18.70 4.54
C LEU A 25 -8.09 19.32 3.54
N GLY A 26 -8.92 20.29 3.95
CA GLY A 26 -9.96 20.88 3.10
C GLY A 26 -11.15 19.95 2.84
N LEU A 27 -11.38 18.96 3.71
CA LEU A 27 -12.42 17.95 3.56
C LEU A 27 -13.46 18.03 4.69
N SER A 28 -14.68 17.61 4.38
CA SER A 28 -15.73 17.41 5.39
C SER A 28 -15.85 15.93 5.78
N LEU A 29 -16.31 15.66 7.00
CA LEU A 29 -16.53 14.30 7.49
C LEU A 29 -17.44 13.46 6.56
N PRO A 30 -18.57 13.97 6.04
CA PRO A 30 -19.39 13.20 5.09
C PRO A 30 -18.70 12.95 3.75
N ALA A 31 -17.87 13.88 3.27
CA ALA A 31 -17.11 13.68 2.02
C ALA A 31 -16.09 12.55 2.20
N TYR A 32 -15.35 12.57 3.31
CA TYR A 32 -14.39 11.52 3.65
C TYR A 32 -15.06 10.13 3.73
N LEU A 33 -16.18 10.01 4.45
CA LEU A 33 -16.90 8.74 4.57
C LEU A 33 -17.40 8.22 3.20
N ARG A 34 -17.86 9.12 2.31
CA ARG A 34 -18.21 8.74 0.93
C ARG A 34 -17.03 8.23 0.12
N MET A 35 -15.87 8.85 0.26
CA MET A 35 -14.64 8.38 -0.39
C MET A 35 -14.27 6.96 0.10
N CYS A 36 -14.36 6.71 1.42
CA CYS A 36 -14.11 5.40 2.00
C CYS A 36 -15.08 4.34 1.46
N MET A 37 -16.37 4.63 1.38
CA MET A 37 -17.37 3.71 0.80
C MET A 37 -17.09 3.43 -0.68
N SER A 38 -16.74 4.46 -1.46
CA SER A 38 -16.40 4.29 -2.87
C SER A 38 -15.16 3.42 -3.05
N ARG A 39 -14.12 3.64 -2.25
CA ARG A 39 -12.89 2.85 -2.30
C ARG A 39 -13.14 1.41 -1.86
N LEU A 40 -13.96 1.21 -0.83
CA LEU A 40 -14.34 -0.13 -0.37
C LEU A 40 -14.98 -0.96 -1.49
N ASN A 41 -15.92 -0.37 -2.22
CA ASN A 41 -16.57 -1.03 -3.35
C ASN A 41 -15.61 -1.27 -4.52
N GLN A 42 -14.72 -0.31 -4.81
CA GLN A 42 -13.76 -0.44 -5.92
C GLN A 42 -12.70 -1.52 -5.66
N GLU A 43 -12.23 -1.64 -4.42
CA GLU A 43 -11.17 -2.58 -4.04
C GLU A 43 -11.71 -3.93 -3.54
N ASN A 44 -13.03 -4.08 -3.40
CA ASN A 44 -13.65 -5.22 -2.72
C ASN A 44 -12.99 -5.52 -1.36
N GLY A 45 -12.64 -4.46 -0.61
CA GLY A 45 -11.81 -4.55 0.59
C GLY A 45 -11.84 -3.27 1.43
N ILE A 46 -11.24 -3.31 2.62
CA ILE A 46 -11.24 -2.16 3.53
C ILE A 46 -10.16 -1.14 3.10
N PRO A 47 -10.48 0.18 3.06
CA PRO A 47 -9.61 1.24 2.52
C PRO A 47 -8.45 1.63 3.45
N PHE A 48 -8.00 0.70 4.29
CA PHE A 48 -6.83 0.82 5.15
C PHE A 48 -6.25 -0.57 5.40
N SER A 49 -4.93 -0.63 5.60
CA SER A 49 -4.20 -1.86 5.85
C SER A 49 -4.71 -2.57 7.11
N MET A 50 -5.35 -3.73 6.96
CA MET A 50 -5.77 -4.61 8.07
C MET A 50 -4.73 -5.71 8.35
N THR A 51 -3.45 -5.38 8.34
CA THR A 51 -2.37 -6.35 8.63
C THR A 51 -1.54 -5.87 9.82
N LEU A 52 -1.27 -6.77 10.78
CA LEU A 52 -0.27 -6.54 11.84
C LEU A 52 1.14 -6.44 11.23
N ASP A 53 1.37 -7.18 10.15
CA ASP A 53 2.61 -7.11 9.38
C ASP A 53 2.50 -6.01 8.33
N LYS A 54 3.44 -5.06 8.38
CA LYS A 54 3.67 -4.14 7.26
C LYS A 54 4.00 -4.99 6.04
N LYS A 55 3.02 -5.26 5.18
CA LYS A 55 3.30 -5.80 3.85
C LYS A 55 4.11 -4.73 3.14
N TYR A 56 5.41 -4.95 3.09
CA TYR A 56 6.32 -4.35 2.13
C TYR A 56 5.62 -4.27 0.76
N SER A 57 5.77 -3.15 0.06
CA SER A 57 5.19 -2.99 -1.26
C SER A 57 5.61 -4.18 -2.14
N PRO A 58 4.82 -4.56 -3.18
CA PRO A 58 5.19 -5.68 -4.05
C PRO A 58 6.63 -5.59 -4.58
N GLY A 59 7.13 -4.37 -4.79
CA GLY A 59 8.52 -4.12 -5.18
C GLY A 59 9.54 -4.44 -4.10
N ILE A 60 9.28 -4.10 -2.83
CA ILE A 60 10.19 -4.46 -1.72
C ILE A 60 10.17 -5.97 -1.47
N TYR A 61 9.00 -6.62 -1.58
CA TYR A 61 8.92 -8.08 -1.51
C TYR A 61 9.68 -8.77 -2.65
N ALA A 62 9.59 -8.23 -3.88
CA ALA A 62 10.35 -8.73 -5.02
C ALA A 62 11.86 -8.57 -4.82
N LEU A 63 12.31 -7.43 -4.29
CA LEU A 63 13.72 -7.20 -3.94
C LEU A 63 14.21 -8.20 -2.91
N GLU A 64 13.47 -8.41 -1.82
CA GLU A 64 13.86 -9.36 -0.77
C GLU A 64 13.95 -10.80 -1.29
N LYS A 65 13.02 -11.21 -2.16
CA LYS A 65 13.10 -12.50 -2.86
C LYS A 65 14.30 -12.59 -3.78
N ALA A 66 14.57 -11.55 -4.57
CA ALA A 66 15.71 -11.53 -5.48
C ALA A 66 17.03 -11.63 -4.72
N SER A 67 17.17 -10.93 -3.57
CA SER A 67 18.35 -11.03 -2.71
C SER A 67 18.54 -12.44 -2.15
N LYS A 68 17.46 -13.11 -1.69
CA LYS A 68 17.54 -14.51 -1.24
C LYS A 68 17.98 -15.47 -2.35
N ILE A 69 17.44 -15.30 -3.56
CA ILE A 69 17.86 -16.08 -4.73
C ILE A 69 19.33 -15.81 -5.03
N ALA A 70 19.78 -14.54 -4.99
CA ALA A 70 21.18 -14.23 -5.24
C ALA A 70 22.13 -14.90 -4.23
N GLU A 71 21.76 -14.96 -2.96
CA GLU A 71 22.51 -15.68 -1.92
C GLU A 71 22.53 -17.20 -2.15
N GLU A 72 21.38 -17.81 -2.46
CA GLU A 72 21.29 -19.25 -2.73
C GLU A 72 22.17 -19.68 -3.91
N TYR A 73 22.26 -18.84 -4.95
CA TYR A 73 23.08 -19.10 -6.13
C TYR A 73 24.52 -18.55 -5.99
N GLY A 74 24.86 -17.91 -4.87
CA GLY A 74 26.20 -17.36 -4.63
C GLY A 74 26.59 -16.20 -5.53
N ILE A 75 25.61 -15.53 -6.14
CA ILE A 75 25.81 -14.43 -7.10
C ILE A 75 25.63 -13.04 -6.47
N SER A 76 25.48 -12.98 -5.14
CA SER A 76 25.25 -11.75 -4.36
C SER A 76 26.35 -10.71 -4.55
N ASP A 77 27.59 -11.15 -4.75
CA ASP A 77 28.79 -10.30 -4.79
C ASP A 77 29.41 -10.17 -6.20
N MET A 78 28.69 -10.54 -7.26
CA MET A 78 29.21 -10.45 -8.63
C MET A 78 29.51 -9.00 -9.02
N SER A 79 30.69 -8.79 -9.59
CA SER A 79 31.07 -7.51 -10.17
C SER A 79 30.33 -7.24 -11.49
N LEU A 80 30.23 -5.96 -11.89
CA LEU A 80 29.61 -5.58 -13.16
C LEU A 80 30.27 -6.26 -14.36
N ASP A 81 31.58 -6.51 -14.30
CA ASP A 81 32.32 -7.14 -15.39
C ASP A 81 31.94 -8.62 -15.54
N GLU A 82 31.80 -9.34 -14.41
CA GLU A 82 31.35 -10.75 -14.39
C GLU A 82 29.90 -10.89 -14.86
N ILE A 83 29.02 -9.97 -14.44
CA ILE A 83 27.62 -9.93 -14.89
C ILE A 83 27.55 -9.73 -16.41
N ASN A 84 28.32 -8.79 -16.95
CA ASN A 84 28.33 -8.50 -18.38
C ASN A 84 28.90 -9.68 -19.20
N ALA A 85 29.89 -10.41 -18.66
CA ALA A 85 30.43 -11.60 -19.29
C ALA A 85 29.38 -12.73 -19.39
N GLU A 86 28.64 -13.00 -18.31
CA GLU A 86 27.57 -14.01 -18.30
C GLU A 86 26.42 -13.65 -19.27
N ILE A 87 25.99 -12.38 -19.28
CA ILE A 87 24.96 -11.90 -20.21
C ILE A 87 25.41 -12.05 -21.68
N ALA A 88 26.68 -11.78 -21.97
CA ALA A 88 27.24 -11.94 -23.31
C ALA A 88 27.32 -13.40 -23.75
N GLU A 89 27.60 -14.32 -22.81
CA GLU A 89 27.62 -15.76 -23.05
C GLU A 89 26.19 -16.31 -23.28
N ALA A 90 25.22 -15.92 -22.46
CA ALA A 90 23.83 -16.39 -22.56
C ALA A 90 23.07 -15.86 -23.80
N ARG A 91 23.57 -14.77 -24.43
CA ARG A 91 22.99 -14.17 -25.65
C ARG A 91 23.61 -14.68 -26.95
N LYS A 92 24.62 -15.56 -26.90
CA LYS A 92 25.17 -16.26 -28.08
C LYS A 92 24.24 -17.39 -28.51
#